data_AF-A0A9C9Q5I5-F1
#
_entry.id   AF-A0A9C9Q5I5-F1
#
_cell.length_a   1.000
_cell.length_b   1.000
_cell.length_c   1.000
_cell.angle_alpha   90.00
_cell.angle_beta   90.00
_cell.angle_gamma   90.00
#
_symmetry.space_group_name_H-M   'P 1'
#
loop_
_entity.id
_entity.type
_entity.pdbx_description
1 polymer ?
#
loop_
_entity_poly.entity_id
_entity_poly.type
_entity_poly.pdbx_seq_one_letter_code
_entity_poly.pdbx_strand_id
1 'polypeptide(L)' 'MTPAQRQRIRDRHRDALQRHGWHPNALYWSTTTVQETCFAVLAEAGLRPGDRLLDVGCGFGDLAAFLGRQGHDIDYTGI' A
#
# COMPACT_ATOMS: atom_id res chain seq x y z
N MET A 1 4.30 1.94 21.87
CA MET A 1 4.47 3.21 21.14
C MET A 1 3.94 4.34 22.00
N THR A 2 4.77 5.34 22.31
CA THR A 2 4.34 6.50 23.11
C THR A 2 3.50 7.46 22.25
N PRO A 3 2.69 8.35 22.87
CA PRO A 3 1.97 9.39 22.14
C PRO A 3 2.89 10.25 21.26
N ALA A 4 4.09 10.58 21.75
CA ALA A 4 5.09 11.33 20.99
C ALA A 4 5.62 10.57 19.76
N GLN A 5 5.85 9.26 19.88
CA GLN A 5 6.26 8.43 18.73
C GLN A 5 5.15 8.36 17.68
N ARG A 6 3.89 8.18 18.11
CA ARG A 6 2.73 8.18 17.21
C ARG A 6 2.59 9.52 16.47
N GLN A 7 2.78 10.62 17.18
CA GLN A 7 2.72 11.96 16.60
C GLN A 7 3.78 12.15 15.51
N ARG A 8 5.04 11.77 15.79
CA ARG A 8 6.13 11.87 14.80
C ARG A 8 5.85 11.08 13.52
N ILE A 9 5.28 9.88 13.63
CA ILE A 9 4.90 9.07 12.47
C ILE A 9 3.86 9.84 11.65
N ARG A 10 2.79 10.34 12.28
CA ARG A 10 1.74 11.11 11.59
C ARG A 10 2.29 12.33 10.87
N ASP A 11 3.17 13.09 11.52
CA ASP A 11 3.74 14.31 10.94
C ASP A 11 4.64 13.98 9.74
N ARG A 12 5.46 12.93 9.85
CA ARG A 12 6.29 12.45 8.74
C ARG A 12 5.47 12.10 7.50
N HIS A 13 4.37 11.35 7.67
CA HIS A 13 3.47 11.00 6.56
C HIS A 13 2.74 12.21 5.98
N ARG A 14 2.28 13.14 6.84
CA ARG A 14 1.66 14.41 6.40
C ARG A 14 2.63 15.20 5.53
N ASP A 15 3.86 15.37 5.96
CA ASP A 15 4.86 16.12 5.22
C ASP A 15 5.19 15.45 3.88
N ALA A 16 5.33 14.12 3.86
CA ALA A 16 5.58 13.37 2.64
C ALA A 16 4.45 13.54 1.62
N LEU A 17 3.19 13.46 2.08
CA LEU A 17 2.00 13.69 1.26
C LEU A 17 1.97 15.13 0.71
N GLN A 18 2.29 16.13 1.53
CA GLN A 18 2.34 17.52 1.08
C GLN A 18 3.42 17.76 0.01
N ARG A 19 4.59 17.12 0.14
CA ARG A 19 5.70 17.30 -0.81
C ARG A 19 5.49 16.57 -2.12
N HIS A 20 4.91 15.37 -2.09
CA HIS A 20 4.87 14.48 -3.25
C HIS A 20 3.46 14.29 -3.83
N GLY A 21 2.40 14.68 -3.12
CA GLY A 21 1.02 14.48 -3.54
C GLY A 21 0.70 12.99 -3.69
N TRP A 22 -0.13 12.67 -4.68
CA TRP A 22 -0.47 11.30 -5.03
C TRP A 22 0.65 10.66 -5.86
N HIS A 23 1.73 10.29 -5.19
CA HIS A 23 2.90 9.66 -5.81
C HIS A 23 3.50 8.61 -4.87
N PRO A 24 4.08 7.50 -5.37
CA PRO A 24 4.66 6.44 -4.52
C PRO A 24 5.66 6.94 -3.47
N ASN A 25 6.41 8.00 -3.78
CA ASN A 25 7.33 8.66 -2.85
C ASN A 25 6.65 9.22 -1.59
N ALA A 26 5.37 9.60 -1.64
CA ALA A 26 4.61 10.00 -0.46
C ALA A 26 4.44 8.86 0.56
N LEU A 27 4.54 7.62 0.08
CA LEU A 27 4.49 6.38 0.86
C LEU A 27 5.87 5.75 1.05
N TYR A 28 6.93 6.50 0.75
CA TYR A 28 8.35 6.09 0.87
C TYR A 28 8.78 4.96 -0.08
N TRP A 29 8.02 4.70 -1.13
CA TRP A 29 8.54 3.94 -2.27
C TRP A 29 9.56 4.79 -3.03
N SER A 30 10.62 4.16 -3.53
CA SER A 30 11.63 4.85 -4.34
C SER A 30 11.14 5.16 -5.76
N THR A 31 10.40 4.21 -6.37
CA THR A 31 9.77 4.36 -7.69
C THR A 31 8.52 3.49 -7.78
N THR A 32 7.64 3.79 -8.74
CA THR A 32 6.49 2.93 -9.10
C THR A 32 6.92 1.52 -9.47
N THR A 33 8.02 1.38 -10.22
CA THR A 33 8.54 0.06 -10.62
C THR A 33 8.92 -0.79 -9.42
N VAL A 34 9.58 -0.23 -8.41
CA VAL A 34 9.92 -0.99 -7.19
C VAL A 34 8.65 -1.41 -6.44
N GLN A 35 7.67 -0.50 -6.33
CA GLN A 35 6.37 -0.79 -5.72
C GLN A 35 5.66 -1.95 -6.42
N GLU A 36 5.52 -1.90 -7.75
CA GLU A 36 4.84 -2.93 -8.52
C GLU A 36 5.61 -4.27 -8.53
N THR A 37 6.94 -4.26 -8.53
CA THR A 37 7.74 -5.48 -8.35
C THR A 37 7.46 -6.15 -7.01
N CYS A 38 7.36 -5.37 -5.93
CA CYS A 38 6.97 -5.92 -4.63
C CYS A 38 5.54 -6.47 -4.65
N PHE A 39 4.60 -5.78 -5.31
CA PHE A 39 3.23 -6.26 -5.44
C PHE A 39 3.11 -7.56 -6.23
N ALA A 40 3.91 -7.73 -7.29
CA ALA A 40 3.96 -8.98 -8.04
C ALA A 40 4.35 -10.16 -7.14
N VAL A 41 5.38 -10.00 -6.30
CA VAL A 41 5.78 -11.04 -5.34
C VAL A 41 4.67 -11.34 -4.33
N LEU A 42 3.93 -10.33 -3.87
CA LEU A 42 2.79 -10.55 -2.96
C LEU A 42 1.63 -11.28 -3.66
N ALA A 43 1.36 -10.99 -4.93
CA ALA A 43 0.32 -11.66 -5.70
C ALA A 43 0.60 -13.17 -5.89
N GLU A 44 1.87 -13.56 -5.85
CA GLU A 44 2.30 -14.97 -5.89
C GLU A 44 2.05 -15.75 -4.58
N ALA A 45 1.55 -15.10 -3.52
CA ALA A 45 1.29 -15.73 -2.23
C ALA A 45 0.16 -16.79 -2.22
N GLY A 46 -0.38 -17.14 -3.39
CA GLY A 46 -1.40 -18.18 -3.55
C GLY A 46 -2.83 -17.71 -3.31
N LEU A 47 -3.12 -16.44 -3.57
CA LEU A 47 -4.46 -15.85 -3.52
C LEU A 47 -5.42 -16.58 -4.46
N ARG A 48 -6.59 -16.98 -3.97
CA ARG A 48 -7.64 -17.66 -4.73
C ARG A 48 -8.89 -16.79 -4.87
N PRO A 49 -9.73 -17.04 -5.90
CA PRO A 49 -11.01 -16.39 -6.01
C PRO A 49 -11.86 -16.55 -4.74
N GLY A 50 -12.38 -15.43 -4.22
CA GLY A 50 -13.20 -15.38 -3.01
C GLY A 50 -12.41 -15.29 -1.69
N ASP A 51 -11.07 -15.30 -1.72
CA ASP A 51 -10.27 -15.06 -0.52
C ASP A 51 -10.47 -13.64 0.01
N ARG A 52 -10.26 -13.46 1.32
CA ARG A 52 -10.36 -12.17 2.00
C ARG A 52 -8.96 -11.66 2.35
N LEU A 53 -8.58 -10.51 1.83
CA LEU A 53 -7.27 -9.90 2.04
C LEU A 53 -7.39 -8.60 2.84
N LEU A 54 -6.69 -8.51 3.96
CA LEU A 54 -6.52 -7.28 4.73
C LEU A 54 -5.12 -6.70 4.46
N ASP A 55 -5.07 -5.50 3.90
CA ASP A 55 -3.84 -4.74 3.64
C ASP A 55 -3.69 -3.63 4.69
N VAL A 56 -2.79 -3.85 5.67
CA VAL A 56 -2.55 -2.93 6.78
C VAL A 56 -1.45 -1.94 6.41
N GLY A 57 -1.79 -0.66 6.36
CA GLY A 57 -0.89 0.36 5.81
C GLY A 57 -0.98 0.42 4.29
N CYS A 58 -2.18 0.23 3.72
CA CYS A 58 -2.41 0.15 2.28
C CYS A 58 -2.07 1.46 1.52
N GLY A 59 -1.80 2.54 2.24
CA GLY A 59 -1.48 3.85 1.67
C GLY A 59 -2.64 4.34 0.79
N PHE A 60 -2.37 4.47 -0.52
CA PHE A 60 -3.38 4.91 -1.49
C PHE A 60 -4.23 3.76 -2.06
N GLY A 61 -4.03 2.52 -1.61
CA GLY A 61 -4.72 1.34 -2.12
C GLY A 61 -4.15 0.81 -3.45
N ASP A 62 -2.89 1.15 -3.75
CA ASP A 62 -2.26 0.79 -5.03
C ASP A 62 -2.16 -0.73 -5.24
N LEU A 63 -2.03 -1.51 -4.16
CA LEU A 63 -2.04 -2.97 -4.22
C LEU A 63 -3.40 -3.51 -4.69
N ALA A 64 -4.51 -2.95 -4.20
CA ALA A 64 -5.86 -3.34 -4.66
C ALA A 64 -6.01 -3.10 -6.16
N ALA A 65 -5.59 -1.92 -6.61
CA ALA A 65 -5.61 -1.58 -8.03
C ALA A 65 -4.71 -2.52 -8.85
N PHE A 66 -3.52 -2.86 -8.33
CA PHE A 66 -2.60 -3.80 -8.97
C PHE A 66 -3.21 -5.20 -9.12
N LEU A 67 -3.76 -5.76 -8.04
CA LEU A 67 -4.40 -7.08 -8.04
C LEU A 67 -5.61 -7.13 -8.98
N GLY A 68 -6.41 -6.06 -9.01
CA GLY A 68 -7.51 -5.93 -9.97
C GLY A 68 -7.05 -5.91 -11.43
N ARG A 69 -5.94 -5.23 -11.75
CA ARG A 69 -5.34 -5.27 -13.11
C ARG A 69 -4.82 -6.65 -13.49
N GLN A 70 -4.40 -7.46 -12.51
CA GLN A 70 -3.95 -8.84 -12.72
C GLN A 70 -5.11 -9.86 -12.76
N GLY A 71 -6.36 -9.41 -12.56
CA GLY A 71 -7.54 -10.27 -12.62
C GLY A 71 -7.80 -11.10 -11.37
N HIS A 72 -7.24 -10.71 -10.21
CA HIS A 72 -7.60 -11.34 -8.95
C HIS A 72 -9.03 -10.98 -8.53
N ASP A 73 -9.81 -12.00 -8.20
CA ASP A 73 -11.16 -11.88 -7.67
C ASP A 73 -11.15 -12.12 -6.15
N ILE A 74 -10.79 -11.12 -5.36
CA ILE A 74 -10.66 -11.23 -3.90
C ILE A 74 -11.47 -10.15 -3.19
N ASP A 75 -11.92 -10.44 -1.96
CA ASP A 75 -12.51 -9.46 -1.05
C ASP A 75 -11.39 -8.70 -0.33
N TYR A 76 -11.00 -7.56 -0.89
CA TYR A 76 -9.92 -6.72 -0.39
C TYR A 76 -10.43 -5.64 0.58
N THR A 77 -9.76 -5.48 1.72
CA THR A 77 -9.94 -4.35 2.64
C THR A 77 -8.59 -3.71 2.97
N GLY A 78 -8.47 -2.39 2.80
CA GLY A 78 -7.29 -1.61 3.17
C GLY A 78 -7.55 -0.70 4.38
N ILE A 79 -6.58 -0.58 5.31
CA ILE A 79 -6.65 0.28 6.51
C ILE A 79 -5.37 1.08 6.78
#